data_AF-A0A949B1U6-F1
#
_entry.id   AF-A0A949B1U6-F1
#
_cell.length_a   1.000
_cell.length_b   1.000
_cell.length_c   1.000
_cell.angle_alpha   90.00
_cell.angle_beta   90.00
_cell.angle_gamma   90.00
#
_symmetry.space_group_name_H-M   'P 1'
#
loop_
_entity.id
_entity.type
_entity.pdbx_description
1 polymer ?
#
loop_
_entity_poly.entity_id
_entity_poly.type
_entity_poly.pdbx_seq_one_letter_code
_entity_poly.pdbx_strand_id
1 'polypeptide(L)'
;MDNEIKPEKYRKLSVAALVTGILVVCIGGLYNFLWMLIANFLQTYVVDVGMMPYIILPVLGIVLGLAIAAVVCGSIDLKRIKAGIYSRKGKGFDITGIVLGGLFILIVIWFMLGEILVPH
;
A
#
# COMPACT_ATOMS: atom_id res chain seq x y z
N MET A 1 29.02 4.80 -26.11
CA MET A 1 28.62 5.74 -25.06
C MET A 1 28.00 4.93 -23.94
N ASP A 2 28.83 4.50 -22.99
CA ASP A 2 28.35 3.90 -21.75
C ASP A 2 27.67 5.00 -20.94
N ASN A 3 26.34 4.96 -20.91
CA ASN A 3 25.58 5.74 -19.94
C ASN A 3 25.91 5.16 -18.57
N GLU A 4 26.92 5.69 -17.89
CA GLU A 4 27.21 5.36 -16.51
C GLU A 4 25.95 5.59 -15.67
N ILE A 5 25.29 4.48 -15.32
CA ILE A 5 24.06 4.47 -14.54
C ILE A 5 24.42 4.95 -13.14
N LYS A 6 24.17 6.23 -12.85
CA LYS A 6 24.52 6.86 -11.57
C LYS A 6 23.80 6.16 -10.42
N PRO A 7 24.52 5.44 -9.53
CA PRO A 7 23.94 4.60 -8.48
C PRO A 7 23.16 5.37 -7.39
N GLU A 8 23.27 6.70 -7.35
CA GLU A 8 22.49 7.54 -6.44
C GLU A 8 21.02 7.67 -6.82
N LYS A 9 20.69 7.71 -8.12
CA LYS A 9 19.32 7.96 -8.57
C LYS A 9 18.37 6.84 -8.15
N TYR A 10 18.85 5.59 -8.15
CA TYR A 10 18.00 4.44 -7.85
C TYR A 10 18.08 3.96 -6.41
N ARG A 11 19.05 4.45 -5.61
CA ARG A 11 18.93 4.39 -4.14
C ARG A 11 17.67 5.12 -3.67
N LYS A 12 17.27 6.19 -4.36
CA LYS A 12 16.05 6.94 -4.06
C LYS A 12 14.78 6.16 -4.42
N LEU A 13 14.84 5.27 -5.41
CA LEU A 13 13.67 4.49 -5.88
C LEU A 13 13.35 3.35 -4.91
N SER A 14 14.38 2.61 -4.47
CA SER A 14 14.27 1.58 -3.44
C SER A 14 13.76 2.12 -2.10
N VAL A 15 14.28 3.28 -1.68
CA VAL A 15 13.76 3.99 -0.51
C VAL A 15 12.32 4.45 -0.72
N ALA A 16 11.96 4.92 -1.92
CA ALA A 16 10.58 5.29 -2.23
C ALA A 16 9.62 4.09 -2.15
N ALA A 17 10.03 2.89 -2.60
CA ALA A 17 9.24 1.67 -2.48
C ALA A 17 8.98 1.29 -1.02
N LEU A 18 10.01 1.39 -0.17
CA LEU A 18 9.88 1.14 1.26
C LEU A 18 8.98 2.17 1.94
N VAL A 19 9.22 3.46 1.68
CA VAL A 19 8.46 4.57 2.27
C VAL A 19 6.99 4.48 1.85
N THR A 20 6.69 4.17 0.59
CA THR A 20 5.31 3.96 0.12
C THR A 20 4.67 2.73 0.78
N GLY A 21 5.39 1.61 0.91
CA GLY A 21 4.88 0.43 1.62
C GLY A 21 4.57 0.70 3.11
N ILE A 22 5.43 1.44 3.82
CA ILE A 22 5.19 1.85 5.21
C ILE A 22 4.00 2.83 5.27
N LEU A 23 3.91 3.78 4.34
CA LEU A 23 2.81 4.74 4.28
C LEU A 23 1.46 4.02 4.16
N VAL A 24 1.38 2.99 3.33
CA VAL A 24 0.17 2.16 3.16
C VAL A 24 -0.27 1.55 4.48
N VAL A 25 0.66 0.96 5.23
CA VAL A 25 0.34 0.34 6.52
C VAL A 25 -0.05 1.38 7.57
N CYS A 26 0.67 2.50 7.64
CA CYS A 26 0.33 3.56 8.57
C CYS A 26 -1.02 4.22 8.26
N ILE A 27 -1.28 4.59 7.01
CA ILE A 27 -2.54 5.23 6.59
C ILE A 27 -3.69 4.24 6.69
N GLY A 28 -3.51 3.01 6.18
CA GLY A 28 -4.54 1.97 6.24
C GLY A 28 -4.86 1.57 7.68
N GLY A 29 -3.85 1.44 8.55
CA GLY A 29 -4.03 1.16 9.97
C GLY A 29 -4.72 2.30 10.71
N LEU A 30 -4.30 3.55 10.47
CA LEU A 30 -4.91 4.73 11.07
C LEU A 30 -6.36 4.91 10.62
N TYR A 31 -6.66 4.64 9.35
CA TYR A 31 -8.02 4.66 8.82
C TYR A 31 -8.91 3.63 9.50
N ASN A 32 -8.46 2.37 9.62
CA ASN A 32 -9.21 1.34 10.33
C ASN A 32 -9.45 1.69 11.81
N PHE A 33 -8.44 2.25 12.46
CA PHE A 33 -8.55 2.66 13.86
C PHE A 33 -9.53 3.82 14.06
N LEU A 34 -9.43 4.87 13.24
CA LEU A 34 -10.37 5.99 13.23
C LEU A 34 -11.78 5.52 12.89
N TRP A 35 -11.93 4.62 11.93
CA TRP A 35 -13.20 4.04 11.55
C TRP A 35 -13.84 3.27 12.69
N MET A 36 -13.08 2.39 13.37
CA MET A 36 -13.58 1.66 14.52
C MET A 36 -14.04 2.62 15.63
N LEU A 37 -13.31 3.71 15.86
CA LEU A 37 -13.65 4.70 16.89
C LEU A 37 -14.91 5.50 16.52
N ILE A 38 -15.04 5.91 15.25
CA ILE A 38 -16.20 6.62 14.71
C ILE A 38 -17.43 5.71 14.66
N ALA A 39 -17.31 4.47 14.16
CA ALA A 39 -18.40 3.51 14.07
C ALA A 39 -19.00 3.18 15.44
N ASN A 40 -18.16 2.98 16.46
CA ASN A 40 -18.62 2.77 17.83
C ASN A 40 -19.35 4.01 18.41
N PHE A 41 -18.91 5.22 18.06
CA PHE A 41 -19.58 6.46 18.48
C PHE A 41 -20.89 6.71 17.72
N LEU A 42 -20.92 6.47 16.41
CA LEU A 42 -22.09 6.69 15.55
C LEU A 42 -23.15 5.59 15.69
N GLN A 43 -22.81 4.38 16.14
CA GLN A 43 -23.84 3.38 16.46
C GLN A 43 -24.77 3.85 17.60
N THR A 44 -24.33 4.85 18.37
CA THR A 44 -25.13 5.54 19.41
C THR A 44 -26.01 6.67 18.86
N TYR A 45 -25.68 7.23 17.69
CA TYR A 45 -26.42 8.33 17.04
C TYR A 45 -26.78 7.89 15.63
N VAL A 46 -28.03 7.50 15.39
CA VAL A 46 -28.57 7.01 14.11
C VAL A 46 -28.16 7.92 12.94
N VAL A 47 -26.98 7.70 12.35
CA VAL A 47 -26.54 8.38 11.14
C VAL A 47 -26.95 7.50 9.98
N ASP A 48 -27.79 8.08 9.14
CA ASP A 48 -28.31 7.52 7.92
C ASP A 48 -27.19 6.90 7.07
N VAL A 49 -27.30 5.60 6.81
CA VAL A 49 -26.27 4.73 6.21
C VAL A 49 -25.91 5.19 4.78
N GLY A 50 -26.72 6.07 4.18
CA GLY A 50 -26.59 6.55 2.81
C GLY A 50 -25.35 7.40 2.48
N MET A 51 -24.72 8.06 3.46
CA MET A 51 -23.51 8.89 3.19
C MET A 51 -22.18 8.13 3.34
N MET A 52 -22.21 6.91 3.89
CA MET A 52 -21.03 6.08 4.14
C MET A 52 -20.21 5.72 2.88
N PRO A 53 -20.80 5.42 1.72
CA PRO A 53 -20.03 5.00 0.54
C PRO A 53 -19.13 6.11 -0.02
N TYR A 54 -19.53 7.37 0.11
CA TYR A 54 -18.82 8.53 -0.45
C TYR A 54 -17.48 8.81 0.24
N ILE A 55 -17.34 8.39 1.50
CA ILE A 55 -16.12 8.58 2.29
C ILE A 55 -15.20 7.36 2.14
N ILE A 56 -15.76 6.15 2.07
CA ILE A 56 -15.00 4.89 2.03
C ILE A 56 -14.32 4.71 0.67
N LEU A 57 -15.04 4.94 -0.44
CA LEU A 57 -14.56 4.69 -1.79
C LEU A 57 -13.26 5.45 -2.16
N PRO A 58 -13.13 6.77 -1.92
CA PRO A 58 -11.90 7.49 -2.26
C PRO A 58 -10.71 7.08 -1.39
N VAL A 59 -10.92 6.81 -0.10
CA VAL A 59 -9.84 6.37 0.80
C VAL A 59 -9.33 5.00 0.37
N LEU A 60 -10.24 4.07 0.08
CA LEU A 60 -9.86 2.75 -0.40
C LEU A 60 -9.05 2.82 -1.70
N GLY A 61 -9.44 3.69 -2.63
CA GLY A 61 -8.72 3.93 -3.88
C GLY A 61 -7.30 4.46 -3.66
N ILE A 62 -7.11 5.40 -2.73
CA ILE A 62 -5.79 5.96 -2.39
C ILE A 62 -4.87 4.87 -1.81
N VAL A 63 -5.39 4.06 -0.88
CA VAL A 63 -4.56 3.06 -0.20
C VAL A 63 -4.22 1.90 -1.13
N LEU A 64 -5.16 1.44 -1.97
CA LEU A 64 -4.89 0.47 -3.02
C LEU A 64 -3.86 0.99 -4.04
N GLY A 65 -4.00 2.24 -4.49
CA GLY A 65 -3.07 2.87 -5.42
C GLY A 65 -1.64 2.94 -4.86
N LEU A 66 -1.49 3.30 -3.58
CA LEU A 66 -0.20 3.31 -2.90
C LEU A 66 0.39 1.90 -2.74
N ALA A 67 -0.43 0.90 -2.44
CA ALA A 67 0.01 -0.48 -2.30
C ALA A 67 0.52 -1.05 -3.63
N ILE A 68 -0.20 -0.79 -4.73
CA ILE A 68 0.24 -1.17 -6.08
C ILE A 68 1.53 -0.43 -6.45
N ALA A 69 1.63 0.87 -6.15
CA ALA A 69 2.84 1.64 -6.42
C ALA A 69 4.07 1.08 -5.67
N ALA A 70 3.91 0.67 -4.40
CA ALA A 70 4.97 0.03 -3.63
C ALA A 70 5.44 -1.30 -4.27
N VAL A 71 4.49 -2.15 -4.69
CA VAL A 71 4.77 -3.43 -5.36
C VAL A 71 5.46 -3.21 -6.71
N VAL A 72 4.96 -2.29 -7.54
CA VAL A 72 5.52 -2.01 -8.86
C VAL A 72 6.92 -1.41 -8.74
N CYS A 73 7.11 -0.43 -7.83
CA CYS A 73 8.39 0.20 -7.60
C CYS A 73 9.45 -0.82 -7.16
N GLY A 74 9.14 -1.64 -6.15
CA GLY A 74 10.04 -2.69 -5.70
C GLY A 74 10.31 -3.75 -6.78
N SER A 75 9.30 -4.10 -7.58
CA SER A 75 9.46 -5.10 -8.67
C SER A 75 10.39 -4.62 -9.78
N ILE A 76 10.33 -3.34 -10.13
CA ILE A 76 11.22 -2.74 -11.14
C ILE A 76 12.66 -2.76 -10.66
N ASP A 77 12.91 -2.42 -9.39
CA ASP A 77 14.26 -2.42 -8.83
C ASP A 77 14.83 -3.85 -8.70
N LEU A 78 14.02 -4.83 -8.30
CA LEU A 78 14.44 -6.24 -8.30
C LEU A 78 14.83 -6.76 -9.69
N LYS A 79 14.06 -6.42 -10.73
CA LYS A 79 14.40 -6.80 -12.12
C LYS A 79 15.75 -6.20 -12.54
N ARG A 80 16.04 -4.96 -12.15
CA ARG A 80 17.32 -4.29 -12.45
C ARG A 80 18.50 -4.86 -11.67
N ILE A 81 18.31 -5.24 -10.40
CA ILE A 81 19.32 -5.95 -9.61
C ILE A 81 19.64 -7.31 -10.24
N LYS A 82 18.62 -8.05 -10.69
CA LYS A 82 18.79 -9.36 -11.34
C LYS A 82 19.55 -9.25 -12.67
N ALA A 83 19.40 -8.14 -13.39
CA ALA A 83 20.12 -7.86 -14.64
C ALA A 83 21.60 -7.45 -14.44
N GLY A 84 22.10 -7.41 -13.20
CA GLY A 84 23.50 -7.03 -12.90
C GLY A 84 23.78 -5.54 -13.01
N ILE A 85 22.75 -4.72 -13.29
CA ILE A 85 22.85 -3.27 -13.44
C ILE A 85 23.03 -2.57 -12.08
N TYR A 86 22.75 -3.27 -10.98
CA TYR A 86 22.63 -2.67 -9.64
C TYR A 86 23.33 -3.44 -8.52
N SER A 87 23.74 -2.70 -7.48
CA SER A 87 24.31 -3.25 -6.25
C SER A 87 23.25 -3.93 -5.38
N ARG A 88 23.60 -5.08 -4.78
CA ARG A 88 22.70 -5.87 -3.91
C ARG A 88 22.27 -5.17 -2.62
N LYS A 89 22.87 -4.01 -2.28
CA LYS A 89 22.68 -3.32 -1.00
C LYS A 89 21.25 -2.78 -0.78
N GLY A 90 20.48 -2.52 -1.85
CA GLY A 90 19.07 -2.08 -1.80
C GLY A 90 18.04 -3.21 -1.84
N LYS A 91 18.47 -4.45 -2.14
CA LYS A 91 17.58 -5.58 -2.42
C LYS A 91 16.61 -5.88 -1.27
N GLY A 92 17.06 -5.70 -0.02
CA GLY A 92 16.22 -5.93 1.16
C GLY A 92 15.05 -4.95 1.25
N PHE A 93 15.27 -3.67 0.94
CA PHE A 93 14.21 -2.66 0.99
C PHE A 93 13.16 -2.86 -0.09
N ASP A 94 13.57 -3.29 -1.29
CA ASP A 94 12.65 -3.57 -2.40
C ASP A 94 11.74 -4.76 -2.09
N ILE A 95 12.32 -5.84 -1.55
CA ILE A 95 11.56 -7.03 -1.13
C ILE A 95 10.58 -6.64 -0.02
N THR A 96 11.04 -5.90 0.99
CA THR A 96 10.19 -5.44 2.10
C THR A 96 9.03 -4.59 1.59
N GLY A 97 9.27 -3.63 0.68
CA GLY A 97 8.22 -2.82 0.07
C GLY A 97 7.18 -3.65 -0.69
N ILE A 98 7.61 -4.65 -1.48
CA ILE A 98 6.71 -5.57 -2.18
C ILE A 98 5.90 -6.40 -1.18
N VAL A 99 6.53 -6.95 -0.15
CA VAL A 99 5.86 -7.80 0.84
C VAL A 99 4.83 -6.99 1.62
N LEU A 100 5.17 -5.78 2.05
CA LEU A 100 4.24 -4.87 2.74
C LEU A 100 3.05 -4.48 1.86
N GLY A 101 3.30 -4.06 0.62
CA GLY A 101 2.23 -3.70 -0.32
C GLY A 101 1.35 -4.90 -0.68
N GLY A 102 1.96 -6.07 -0.92
CA GLY A 102 1.24 -7.31 -1.26
C GLY A 102 0.40 -7.87 -0.11
N LEU A 103 0.94 -7.87 1.11
CA LEU A 103 0.18 -8.26 2.31
C LEU A 103 -1.04 -7.36 2.51
N PHE A 104 -0.87 -6.05 2.29
CA PHE A 104 -1.96 -5.10 2.42
C PHE A 104 -3.06 -5.34 1.38
N ILE A 105 -2.69 -5.58 0.11
CA ILE A 105 -3.65 -5.91 -0.95
C ILE A 105 -4.47 -7.17 -0.58
N LEU A 106 -3.82 -8.21 -0.03
CA LEU A 106 -4.52 -9.42 0.41
C LEU A 106 -5.55 -9.13 1.51
N ILE A 107 -5.20 -8.30 2.49
CA ILE A 107 -6.12 -7.91 3.58
C ILE A 107 -7.34 -7.17 3.01
N VAL A 108 -7.13 -6.24 2.07
CA VAL A 108 -8.25 -5.49 1.44
C VAL A 108 -9.16 -6.42 0.63
N ILE A 109 -8.59 -7.35 -0.14
CA ILE A 109 -9.37 -8.34 -0.91
C ILE A 109 -10.18 -9.23 0.03
N TRP A 110 -9.58 -9.70 1.13
CA TRP A 110 -10.27 -10.48 2.14
C TRP A 110 -11.46 -9.71 2.74
N PHE A 111 -11.26 -8.44 3.07
CA PHE A 111 -12.31 -7.58 3.61
C PHE A 111 -13.46 -7.41 2.62
N MET A 112 -13.17 -7.11 1.35
CA MET A 112 -14.18 -7.01 0.29
C MET A 112 -14.97 -8.32 0.09
N LEU A 113 -14.28 -9.46 0.12
CA LEU A 113 -14.93 -10.76 0.01
C LEU A 113 -15.87 -11.02 1.19
N GLY A 114 -15.48 -10.63 2.42
CA GLY A 114 -16.33 -10.74 3.60
C GLY A 114 -17.66 -10.00 3.45
N GLU A 115 -17.61 -8.75 2.99
CA GLU A 115 -18.80 -7.91 2.74
C GLU A 115 -19.70 -8.48 1.64
N ILE A 116 -19.14 -9.11 0.60
CA ILE A 116 -19.91 -9.70 -0.49
C ILE A 116 -20.54 -11.05 -0.07
N LEU A 117 -19.81 -11.87 0.70
CA LEU A 117 -20.23 -13.24 1.03
C LEU A 117 -21.20 -13.29 2.22
N VAL A 118 -21.17 -12.29 3.10
CA VAL A 118 -22.09 -12.14 4.24
C VAL A 118 -22.85 -10.82 4.09
N PRO A 119 -23.88 -10.76 3.22
CA PRO A 119 -24.75 -9.60 3.19
C PRO A 119 -25.56 -9.56 4.49
N HIS A 120 -25.36 -8.51 5.29
CA HIS A 120 -26.22 -8.17 6.43
C HIS A 120 -27.56 -7.60 5.97
#